data_AF-A0A7X8F8S1-F1
#
_entry.id   AF-A0A7X8F8S1-F1
#
_cell.length_a   1.000
_cell.length_b   1.000
_cell.length_c   1.000
_cell.angle_alpha   90.00
_cell.angle_beta   90.00
_cell.angle_gamma   90.00
#
_symmetry.space_group_name_H-M   'P 1'
#
loop_
_entity.id
_entity.type
_entity.pdbx_description
1 polymer ?
#
loop_
_entity_poly.entity_id
_entity_poly.type
_entity_poly.pdbx_seq_one_letter_code
_entity_poly.pdbx_strand_id
1 'polypeptide(L)'
;MTFELFSNLVGAFFTLAIFSFLYKDNPLYQMSEQLLVGISLGYGLVYSYERVFIPYLWQPIFLKHQWPLIVPAILGMFYLLRFTRKFSWLSRYPIAFSMMSVGASVALAMHSLILVQMRQAMIPIENFNLFLIFIGTITVLLYFFFSKAHTGVYGKFVSVGKWYMMVGFGASFGLTVMARISLLIGRIQFLVNDVFGKLF
;
A
#
# COMPACT_ATOMS: atom_id res chain seq x y z
N MET A 1 -12.80 17.86 -32.96
CA MET A 1 -12.96 17.35 -31.57
C MET A 1 -11.59 16.94 -31.09
N THR A 2 -10.95 17.73 -30.23
CA THR A 2 -9.59 17.49 -29.76
C THR A 2 -9.54 16.22 -28.91
N PHE A 3 -8.45 15.44 -29.02
CA PHE A 3 -8.23 14.20 -28.27
C PHE A 3 -8.49 14.38 -26.75
N GLU A 4 -8.14 15.54 -26.21
CA GLU A 4 -8.42 15.90 -24.82
C GLU A 4 -9.91 15.91 -24.46
N LEU A 5 -10.76 16.44 -25.33
CA LEU A 5 -12.20 16.55 -25.05
C LEU A 5 -12.85 15.16 -25.06
N PHE A 6 -12.43 14.28 -25.97
CA PHE A 6 -12.85 12.88 -25.97
C PHE A 6 -12.39 12.15 -24.70
N SER A 7 -11.11 12.30 -24.33
CA SER A 7 -10.56 11.71 -23.08
C SER A 7 -11.32 12.19 -21.84
N ASN A 8 -11.63 13.49 -21.77
CA ASN A 8 -12.36 14.08 -20.65
C ASN A 8 -13.80 13.55 -20.56
N LEU A 9 -14.49 13.39 -21.70
CA LEU A 9 -15.85 12.81 -21.74
C LEU A 9 -15.86 11.35 -21.28
N VAL A 10 -14.89 10.55 -21.71
CA VAL A 10 -14.75 9.16 -21.25
C VAL A 10 -14.48 9.12 -19.74
N GLY A 11 -13.58 9.98 -19.25
CA GLY A 11 -13.31 10.11 -17.82
C GLY A 11 -14.54 10.56 -17.01
N ALA A 12 -15.34 11.46 -17.57
CA ALA A 12 -16.58 11.93 -16.96
C ALA A 12 -17.61 10.81 -16.82
N PHE A 13 -17.79 10.02 -17.89
CA PHE A 13 -18.70 8.87 -17.92
C PHE A 13 -18.35 7.87 -16.81
N PHE A 14 -17.09 7.45 -16.70
CA PHE A 14 -16.67 6.51 -15.65
C PHE A 14 -16.75 7.12 -14.23
N THR A 15 -16.46 8.41 -14.08
CA THR A 15 -16.60 9.09 -12.77
C THR A 15 -18.05 9.10 -12.31
N LEU A 16 -18.99 9.41 -13.21
CA LEU A 16 -20.42 9.36 -12.93
C LEU A 16 -20.92 7.93 -12.70
N ALA A 17 -20.42 6.96 -13.46
CA ALA A 17 -20.76 5.55 -13.28
C ALA A 17 -20.33 5.04 -11.90
N ILE A 18 -19.18 5.48 -11.38
CA ILE A 18 -18.73 5.19 -10.01
C ILE A 18 -19.65 5.87 -8.98
N PHE A 19 -20.01 7.13 -9.18
CA PHE A 19 -20.95 7.83 -8.28
C PHE A 19 -22.36 7.24 -8.27
N SER A 20 -22.78 6.49 -9.30
CA SER A 20 -24.06 5.78 -9.31
C SER A 20 -24.21 4.80 -8.14
N PHE A 21 -23.10 4.32 -7.56
CA PHE A 21 -23.13 3.47 -6.35
C PHE A 21 -23.83 4.15 -5.16
N LEU A 22 -23.76 5.48 -5.06
CA LEU A 22 -24.39 6.23 -3.98
C LEU A 22 -25.92 6.11 -3.99
N TYR A 23 -26.52 5.83 -5.15
CA TYR A 23 -27.96 5.68 -5.30
C TYR A 23 -28.42 4.22 -5.17
N LYS A 24 -27.73 3.29 -5.85
CA LYS A 24 -27.95 1.82 -5.79
C LYS A 24 -26.86 1.09 -6.58
N ASP A 25 -26.64 -0.21 -6.30
CA ASP A 25 -25.86 -1.09 -7.17
C ASP A 25 -26.50 -1.18 -8.57
N ASN A 26 -25.93 -0.43 -9.51
CA ASN A 26 -26.38 -0.34 -10.91
C ASN A 26 -25.41 -1.14 -11.80
N PRO A 27 -25.86 -1.86 -12.86
CA PRO A 27 -24.96 -2.50 -13.84
C PRO A 27 -23.85 -1.60 -14.37
N LEU A 28 -24.08 -0.28 -14.49
CA LEU A 28 -23.05 0.68 -14.93
C LEU A 28 -21.87 0.79 -13.93
N TYR A 29 -22.17 0.73 -12.63
CA TYR A 29 -21.13 0.71 -11.60
C TYR A 29 -20.32 -0.59 -11.67
N GLN A 30 -21.02 -1.74 -11.74
CA GLN A 30 -20.38 -3.05 -11.81
C GLN A 30 -19.48 -3.19 -13.05
N MET A 31 -19.94 -2.70 -14.21
CA MET A 31 -19.12 -2.64 -15.43
C MET A 31 -17.86 -1.81 -15.21
N SER A 32 -17.99 -0.63 -14.61
CA SER A 32 -16.86 0.28 -14.40
C SER A 32 -15.83 -0.31 -13.43
N GLU A 33 -16.29 -0.98 -12.37
CA GLU A 33 -15.43 -1.68 -11.41
C GLU A 33 -14.67 -2.84 -12.07
N GLN A 34 -15.37 -3.70 -12.82
CA GLN A 34 -14.74 -4.83 -13.52
C GLN A 34 -13.74 -4.36 -14.58
N LEU A 35 -14.06 -3.28 -15.29
CA LEU A 35 -13.18 -2.69 -16.29
C LEU A 35 -11.92 -2.09 -15.63
N LEU A 36 -12.07 -1.37 -14.51
CA LEU A 36 -10.94 -0.84 -13.74
C LEU A 36 -10.02 -1.96 -13.24
N VAL A 37 -10.58 -3.02 -12.66
CA VAL A 37 -9.82 -4.19 -12.20
C VAL A 37 -9.15 -4.89 -13.38
N GLY A 38 -9.86 -5.05 -14.50
CA GLY A 38 -9.34 -5.65 -15.73
C GLY A 38 -8.15 -4.88 -16.31
N ILE A 39 -8.24 -3.56 -16.43
CA ILE A 39 -7.13 -2.70 -16.88
C ILE A 39 -5.96 -2.80 -15.90
N SER A 40 -6.22 -2.76 -14.59
CA SER A 40 -5.17 -2.82 -13.57
C SER A 40 -4.39 -4.14 -13.64
N LEU A 41 -5.10 -5.26 -13.81
CA LEU A 41 -4.49 -6.58 -14.00
C LEU A 41 -3.75 -6.67 -15.36
N GLY A 42 -4.34 -6.15 -16.43
CA GLY A 42 -3.73 -6.14 -17.76
C GLY A 42 -2.43 -5.34 -17.79
N TYR A 43 -2.44 -4.12 -17.24
CA TYR A 43 -1.24 -3.31 -17.07
C TYR A 43 -0.21 -4.03 -16.19
N GLY A 44 -0.65 -4.63 -15.08
CA GLY A 44 0.21 -5.42 -14.21
C GLY A 44 0.90 -6.58 -14.92
N LEU A 45 0.22 -7.27 -15.84
CA LEU A 45 0.79 -8.34 -16.66
C LEU A 45 1.87 -7.82 -17.62
N VAL A 46 1.58 -6.76 -18.37
CA VAL A 46 2.55 -6.15 -19.30
C VAL A 46 3.75 -5.61 -18.54
N TYR A 47 3.52 -4.88 -17.45
CA TYR A 47 4.56 -4.36 -16.58
C TYR A 47 5.45 -5.48 -16.03
N SER A 48 4.85 -6.58 -15.57
CA SER A 48 5.60 -7.74 -15.08
C SER A 48 6.38 -8.42 -16.20
N TYR A 49 5.82 -8.51 -17.40
CA TYR A 49 6.52 -9.09 -18.55
C TYR A 49 7.76 -8.26 -18.92
N GLU A 50 7.60 -6.95 -19.10
CA GLU A 50 8.71 -6.10 -19.53
C GLU A 50 9.75 -5.86 -18.45
N ARG A 51 9.32 -5.61 -17.20
CA ARG A 51 10.24 -5.20 -16.13
C ARG A 51 10.74 -6.34 -15.26
N VAL A 52 10.06 -7.49 -15.28
CA VAL A 52 10.45 -8.65 -14.48
C VAL A 52 10.88 -9.79 -15.38
N PHE A 53 10.04 -10.23 -16.31
CA PHE A 53 10.34 -11.41 -17.12
C PHE A 53 11.53 -11.20 -18.06
N ILE A 54 11.54 -10.12 -18.85
CA ILE A 54 12.64 -9.86 -19.80
C ILE A 54 14.01 -9.70 -19.10
N PRO A 55 14.18 -8.81 -18.11
CA PRO A 55 15.50 -8.56 -17.53
C PRO A 55 15.98 -9.65 -16.56
N TYR A 56 15.09 -10.38 -15.89
CA TYR A 56 15.50 -11.38 -14.89
C TYR A 56 15.47 -12.83 -15.39
N LEU A 57 14.73 -13.13 -16.46
CA LEU A 57 14.70 -14.49 -17.05
C LEU A 57 15.31 -14.48 -18.45
N TRP A 58 14.78 -13.67 -19.37
CA TRP A 58 15.18 -13.75 -20.78
C TRP A 58 16.62 -13.31 -21.03
N GLN A 59 16.98 -12.11 -20.59
CA GLN A 59 18.32 -11.56 -20.81
C GLN A 59 19.45 -12.37 -20.15
N PRO A 60 19.39 -12.79 -18.87
CA PRO A 60 20.50 -13.49 -18.23
C PRO A 60 20.70 -14.93 -18.75
N ILE A 61 19.62 -15.59 -19.18
CA ILE A 61 19.69 -16.95 -19.72
C ILE A 61 20.25 -16.93 -21.14
N PHE A 62 19.74 -16.05 -22.02
CA PHE A 62 20.11 -16.04 -23.43
C PHE A 62 21.35 -15.19 -23.78
N LEU A 63 21.58 -14.05 -23.09
CA LEU A 63 22.72 -13.17 -23.39
C LEU A 63 23.93 -13.43 -22.50
N LYS A 64 23.73 -13.73 -21.21
CA LYS A 64 24.83 -13.85 -20.22
C LYS A 64 25.24 -15.28 -19.89
N HIS A 65 24.56 -16.30 -20.43
CA HIS A 65 24.85 -17.73 -20.20
C HIS A 65 25.02 -18.10 -18.71
N GLN A 66 24.23 -17.47 -17.83
CA GLN A 66 24.27 -17.79 -16.40
C GLN A 66 23.36 -19.00 -16.11
N TRP A 67 23.90 -20.20 -16.35
CA TRP A 67 23.25 -21.49 -16.11
C TRP A 67 22.59 -21.66 -14.72
N PRO A 68 23.11 -21.06 -13.61
CA PRO A 68 22.46 -21.17 -12.31
C PRO A 68 21.05 -20.53 -12.22
N LEU A 69 20.72 -19.58 -13.10
CA LEU A 69 19.40 -18.92 -13.11
C LEU A 69 18.27 -19.77 -13.69
N ILE A 70 18.59 -20.95 -14.23
CA ILE A 70 17.61 -21.92 -14.74
C ILE A 70 16.79 -22.51 -13.58
N VAL A 71 17.38 -22.68 -12.39
CA VAL A 71 16.67 -23.24 -11.22
C VAL A 71 15.54 -22.30 -10.76
N PRO A 72 15.77 -20.99 -10.56
CA PRO A 72 14.69 -20.01 -10.34
C PRO A 72 13.67 -19.95 -11.48
N ALA A 73 14.08 -20.13 -12.74
CA ALA A 73 13.17 -20.13 -13.88
C ALA A 73 12.18 -21.30 -13.86
N ILE A 74 12.67 -22.50 -13.54
CA ILE A 74 11.83 -23.71 -13.41
C ILE A 74 10.88 -23.57 -12.20
N LEU A 75 11.37 -23.04 -11.08
CA LEU A 75 10.52 -22.72 -9.94
C LEU A 75 9.45 -21.68 -10.31
N GLY A 76 9.82 -20.62 -11.04
CA GLY A 76 8.86 -19.64 -11.56
C GLY A 76 7.79 -20.27 -12.46
N MET A 77 8.17 -21.22 -13.32
CA MET A 77 7.24 -21.95 -14.18
C MET A 77 6.23 -22.78 -13.36
N PHE A 78 6.65 -23.39 -12.25
CA PHE A 78 5.74 -24.11 -11.35
C PHE A 78 4.68 -23.22 -10.69
N TYR A 79 4.88 -21.89 -10.66
CA TYR A 79 3.85 -20.96 -10.19
C TYR A 79 2.63 -20.93 -11.14
N LEU A 80 2.84 -21.08 -12.45
CA LEU A 80 1.77 -21.10 -13.45
C LEU A 80 0.89 -22.37 -13.34
N LEU A 81 1.43 -23.46 -12.79
CA LEU A 81 0.66 -24.69 -12.54
C LEU A 81 -0.42 -24.52 -11.47
N ARG A 82 -0.47 -23.37 -10.78
CA ARG A 82 -1.55 -23.01 -9.84
C ARG A 82 -2.91 -22.92 -10.52
N PHE A 83 -2.97 -22.58 -11.81
CA PHE A 83 -4.22 -22.50 -12.56
C PHE A 83 -4.85 -23.87 -12.83
N THR A 84 -4.12 -24.97 -12.64
CA THR A 84 -4.62 -26.34 -12.84
C THR A 84 -4.83 -27.05 -11.50
N ARG A 85 -6.06 -27.50 -11.23
CA ARG A 85 -6.43 -28.20 -9.97
C ARG A 85 -5.55 -29.44 -9.67
N LYS A 86 -5.02 -30.13 -10.70
CA LYS A 86 -4.25 -31.38 -10.55
C LYS A 86 -2.77 -31.16 -10.14
N PHE A 87 -2.15 -30.07 -10.56
CA PHE A 87 -0.71 -29.80 -10.32
C PHE A 87 -0.45 -28.67 -9.31
N SER A 88 -1.50 -28.20 -8.64
CA SER A 88 -1.43 -27.13 -7.64
C SER A 88 -0.40 -27.37 -6.52
N TRP A 89 -0.08 -28.63 -6.20
CA TRP A 89 0.92 -28.95 -5.18
C TRP A 89 2.34 -28.47 -5.55
N LEU A 90 2.71 -28.46 -6.83
CA LEU A 90 4.02 -28.00 -7.31
C LEU A 90 4.23 -26.50 -7.07
N SER A 91 3.13 -25.73 -6.99
CA SER A 91 3.16 -24.30 -6.65
C SER A 91 3.61 -24.02 -5.20
N ARG A 92 3.67 -25.04 -4.33
CA ARG A 92 4.16 -24.89 -2.95
C ARG A 92 5.66 -24.65 -2.87
N TYR A 93 6.45 -25.18 -3.80
CA TYR A 93 7.91 -25.00 -3.79
C TYR A 93 8.34 -23.55 -4.08
N PRO A 94 7.79 -22.87 -5.10
CA PRO A 94 8.06 -21.44 -5.30
C PRO A 94 7.59 -20.57 -4.14
N ILE A 95 6.47 -20.93 -3.49
CA ILE A 95 5.98 -20.20 -2.32
C ILE A 95 6.97 -20.34 -1.16
N ALA A 96 7.46 -21.55 -0.87
CA ALA A 96 8.48 -21.76 0.16
C ALA A 96 9.76 -20.96 -0.12
N PHE A 97 10.20 -20.90 -1.38
CA PHE A 97 11.33 -20.06 -1.78
C PHE A 97 11.03 -18.56 -1.58
N SER A 98 9.82 -18.09 -1.92
CA SER A 98 9.42 -16.70 -1.66
C SER A 98 9.31 -16.37 -0.17
N MET A 99 8.99 -17.34 0.69
CA MET A 99 8.97 -17.11 2.14
C MET A 99 10.38 -16.84 2.69
N MET A 100 11.44 -17.34 2.03
CA MET A 100 12.81 -17.02 2.40
C MET A 100 13.12 -15.53 2.20
N SER A 101 12.61 -14.91 1.13
CA SER A 101 12.80 -13.46 0.92
C SER A 101 11.96 -12.63 1.89
N VAL A 102 10.78 -13.10 2.29
CA VAL A 102 9.98 -12.47 3.36
C VAL A 102 10.68 -12.58 4.71
N GLY A 103 11.31 -13.71 5.03
CA GLY A 103 12.13 -13.85 6.24
C GLY A 103 13.28 -12.84 6.30
N ALA A 104 13.97 -12.63 5.17
CA ALA A 104 15.01 -11.63 5.05
C ALA A 104 14.47 -10.19 5.16
N SER A 105 13.30 -9.91 4.58
CA SER A 105 12.69 -8.58 4.64
C SER A 105 12.26 -8.20 6.06
N VAL A 106 11.83 -9.15 6.88
CA VAL A 106 11.54 -8.90 8.31
C VAL A 106 12.80 -8.46 9.05
N ALA A 107 13.93 -9.15 8.87
CA ALA A 107 15.19 -8.77 9.50
C ALA A 107 15.66 -7.37 9.05
N LEU A 108 15.56 -7.08 7.75
CA LEU A 108 15.87 -5.76 7.20
C LEU A 108 14.90 -4.67 7.68
N ALA A 109 13.61 -4.99 7.83
CA ALA A 109 12.60 -4.09 8.37
C ALA A 109 12.85 -3.79 9.84
N MET A 110 13.31 -4.76 10.64
CA MET A 110 13.74 -4.49 12.02
C MET A 110 14.90 -3.51 12.04
N HIS A 111 15.91 -3.69 11.17
CA HIS A 111 17.04 -2.77 11.09
C HIS A 111 16.61 -1.36 10.64
N SER A 112 15.81 -1.25 9.58
CA SER A 112 15.47 0.03 8.98
C SER A 112 14.40 0.81 9.75
N LEU A 113 13.42 0.14 10.36
CA LEU A 113 12.36 0.81 11.11
C LEU A 113 12.79 1.09 12.55
N ILE A 114 13.31 0.09 13.26
CA ILE A 114 13.58 0.23 14.70
C ILE A 114 14.79 1.13 14.94
N LEU A 115 15.91 0.91 14.22
CA LEU A 115 17.11 1.73 14.46
C LEU A 115 16.90 3.18 14.03
N VAL A 116 16.16 3.42 12.95
CA VAL A 116 15.83 4.79 12.53
C VAL A 116 14.90 5.45 13.56
N GLN A 117 13.88 4.74 14.07
CA GLN A 117 13.02 5.27 15.13
C GLN A 117 13.80 5.56 16.42
N MET A 118 14.72 4.68 16.82
CA MET A 118 15.61 4.91 17.96
C MET A 118 16.49 6.15 17.75
N ARG A 119 17.07 6.31 16.56
CA ARG A 119 17.86 7.51 16.22
C ARG A 119 17.03 8.78 16.30
N GLN A 120 15.78 8.76 15.83
CA GLN A 120 14.88 9.92 15.92
C GLN A 120 14.54 10.27 17.38
N ALA A 121 14.50 9.29 18.28
CA ALA A 121 14.29 9.53 19.71
C ALA A 121 15.52 10.07 20.46
N MET A 122 16.72 10.01 19.86
CA MET A 122 17.99 10.49 20.46
C MET A 122 18.40 11.90 20.01
N ILE A 123 17.58 12.59 19.21
CA ILE A 123 17.86 13.96 18.76
C ILE A 123 17.86 14.91 19.97
N PRO A 124 18.83 15.84 20.09
CA PRO A 124 18.89 16.78 21.21
C PRO A 124 17.60 17.59 21.35
N ILE A 125 17.16 17.75 22.60
CA ILE A 125 15.89 18.41 22.93
C ILE A 125 16.10 19.92 22.93
N GLU A 126 15.99 20.52 21.74
CA GLU A 126 16.20 21.96 21.57
C GLU A 126 14.89 22.76 21.65
N ASN A 127 13.76 22.11 21.36
CA ASN A 127 12.45 22.74 21.23
C ASN A 127 11.42 22.13 22.17
N PHE A 128 10.44 22.93 22.59
CA PHE A 128 9.29 22.47 23.40
C PHE A 128 8.53 21.31 22.72
N ASN A 129 8.44 21.32 21.39
CA ASN A 129 7.83 20.24 20.62
C ASN A 129 8.59 18.92 20.76
N LEU A 130 9.93 18.96 20.70
CA LEU A 130 10.77 17.76 20.87
C LEU A 130 10.67 17.22 22.29
N PHE A 131 10.55 18.10 23.29
CA PHE A 131 10.31 17.71 24.68
C PHE A 131 8.96 16.99 24.86
N LEU A 132 7.89 17.52 24.24
CA LEU A 132 6.57 16.87 24.23
C LEU A 132 6.59 15.49 23.54
N ILE A 133 7.31 15.36 22.43
CA ILE A 133 7.44 14.09 21.70
C ILE A 133 8.24 13.08 22.54
N PHE A 134 9.33 13.51 23.18
CA PHE A 134 10.15 12.67 24.05
C PHE A 134 9.33 12.10 25.23
N ILE A 135 8.62 12.97 25.95
CA ILE A 135 7.70 12.55 27.04
C ILE A 135 6.59 11.65 26.51
N GLY A 136 5.99 12.00 25.36
CA GLY A 136 4.98 11.19 24.70
C GLY A 136 5.48 9.78 24.40
N THR A 137 6.70 9.66 23.89
CA THR A 137 7.31 8.38 23.51
C THR A 137 7.55 7.51 24.74
N ILE A 138 8.12 8.07 25.81
CA ILE A 138 8.33 7.35 27.07
C ILE A 138 6.99 6.90 27.69
N THR A 139 6.02 7.80 27.78
CA THR A 139 4.72 7.50 28.39
C THR A 139 3.93 6.46 27.61
N VAL A 140 3.99 6.47 26.28
CA VAL A 140 3.37 5.45 25.42
C VAL A 140 4.08 4.10 25.53
N LEU A 141 5.42 4.07 25.58
CA LEU A 141 6.17 2.83 25.80
C LEU A 141 5.83 2.20 27.15
N LEU A 142 5.71 3.01 28.21
CA LEU A 142 5.29 2.55 29.53
C LEU A 142 3.84 2.05 29.55
N TYR A 143 2.96 2.62 28.71
CA TYR A 143 1.59 2.13 28.52
C TYR A 143 1.54 0.73 27.92
N PHE A 144 2.34 0.46 26.89
CA PHE A 144 2.39 -0.86 26.25
C PHE A 144 3.24 -1.88 27.02
N PHE A 145 3.99 -1.44 28.03
CA PHE A 145 4.79 -2.34 28.85
C PHE A 145 3.90 -3.09 29.86
N PHE A 146 3.34 -4.21 29.40
CA PHE A 146 2.38 -5.02 30.16
C PHE A 146 2.95 -5.67 31.45
N SER A 147 4.27 -5.64 31.66
CA SER A 147 4.95 -6.32 32.77
C SER A 147 4.72 -5.69 34.16
N LYS A 148 4.14 -4.49 34.27
CA LYS A 148 3.74 -3.89 35.56
C LYS A 148 2.25 -3.58 35.60
N ALA A 149 1.60 -3.97 36.69
CA ALA A 149 0.23 -3.58 36.98
C ALA A 149 0.13 -2.05 37.09
N HIS A 150 -0.92 -1.48 36.50
CA HIS A 150 -1.15 -0.04 36.38
C HIS A 150 -1.69 0.58 37.69
N THR A 151 -0.97 0.41 38.80
CA THR A 151 -1.41 0.87 40.13
C THR A 151 -0.52 1.99 40.68
N GLY A 152 -1.13 3.00 41.31
CA GLY A 152 -0.42 4.11 41.98
C GLY A 152 0.06 5.24 41.06
N VAL A 153 1.18 5.88 41.40
CA VAL A 153 1.79 7.00 40.65
C VAL A 153 2.16 6.59 39.21
N TYR A 154 2.59 5.34 39.04
CA TYR A 154 2.86 4.74 37.74
C TYR A 154 1.61 4.72 36.84
N GLY A 155 0.43 4.40 37.40
CA GLY A 155 -0.83 4.41 36.67
C GLY A 155 -1.26 5.80 36.19
N LYS A 156 -1.00 6.86 36.98
CA LYS A 156 -1.24 8.25 36.57
C LYS A 156 -0.32 8.68 35.44
N PHE A 157 0.96 8.33 35.51
CA PHE A 157 1.94 8.63 34.45
C PHE A 157 1.59 7.91 33.14
N VAL A 158 1.17 6.66 33.23
CA VAL A 158 0.73 5.86 32.07
C VAL A 158 -0.61 6.36 31.49
N SER A 159 -1.45 7.01 32.31
CA SER A 159 -2.71 7.59 31.80
C SER A 159 -2.49 8.72 30.80
N VAL A 160 -1.38 9.46 30.90
CA VAL A 160 -0.97 10.46 29.90
C VAL A 160 -0.63 9.79 28.56
N GLY A 161 0.01 8.63 28.60
CA GLY A 161 0.30 7.82 27.41
C GLY A 161 -0.97 7.43 26.65
N LYS A 162 -2.08 7.13 27.35
CA LYS A 162 -3.38 6.86 26.70
C LYS A 162 -3.86 8.05 25.85
N TRP A 163 -3.74 9.27 26.36
CA TRP A 163 -4.13 10.47 25.62
C TRP A 163 -3.26 10.68 24.39
N TYR A 164 -1.93 10.51 24.53
CA TYR A 164 -1.01 10.58 23.39
C TYR A 164 -1.36 9.56 22.29
N MET A 165 -1.69 8.33 22.68
CA MET A 165 -2.13 7.31 21.72
C MET A 165 -3.47 7.68 21.06
N MET A 166 -4.44 8.19 21.81
CA MET A 166 -5.72 8.61 21.25
C MET A 166 -5.54 9.72 20.21
N VAL A 167 -4.65 10.68 20.46
CA VAL A 167 -4.30 11.72 19.49
C VAL A 167 -3.62 11.13 18.26
N GLY A 168 -2.64 10.22 18.44
CA GLY A 168 -1.93 9.57 17.34
C GLY A 168 -2.86 8.72 16.46
N PHE A 169 -3.71 7.90 17.06
CA PHE A 169 -4.72 7.13 16.33
C PHE A 169 -5.76 8.05 15.68
N GLY A 170 -6.22 9.09 16.38
CA GLY A 170 -7.13 10.10 15.83
C GLY A 170 -6.56 10.78 14.59
N ALA A 171 -5.28 11.16 14.60
CA ALA A 171 -4.60 11.70 13.43
C ALA A 171 -4.51 10.68 12.28
N SER A 172 -4.22 9.41 12.57
CA SER A 172 -4.18 8.34 11.56
C SER A 172 -5.54 8.10 10.92
N PHE A 173 -6.62 8.02 11.72
CA PHE A 173 -7.98 7.93 11.19
C PHE A 173 -8.35 9.18 10.40
N GLY A 174 -8.00 10.37 10.89
CA GLY A 174 -8.22 11.65 10.21
C GLY A 174 -7.57 11.71 8.83
N LEU A 175 -6.34 11.20 8.69
CA LEU A 175 -5.64 11.10 7.41
C LEU A 175 -6.41 10.23 6.39
N THR A 176 -6.99 9.11 6.83
CA THR A 176 -7.78 8.26 5.92
C THR A 176 -9.07 8.94 5.44
N VAL A 177 -9.74 9.69 6.33
CA VAL A 177 -10.94 10.47 5.98
C VAL A 177 -10.57 11.62 5.03
N MET A 178 -9.49 12.35 5.34
CA MET A 178 -8.98 13.42 4.49
C MET A 178 -8.63 12.91 3.09
N ALA A 179 -7.96 11.76 2.98
CA ALA A 179 -7.63 11.17 1.69
C ALA A 179 -8.90 10.87 0.87
N ARG A 180 -9.95 10.32 1.49
CA ARG A 180 -11.23 10.04 0.80
C ARG A 180 -11.94 11.31 0.35
N ILE A 181 -12.00 12.34 1.21
CA ILE A 181 -12.59 13.64 0.85
C ILE A 181 -11.78 14.34 -0.24
N SER A 182 -10.44 14.28 -0.16
CA SER A 182 -9.56 14.86 -1.17
C SER A 182 -9.74 14.20 -2.54
N LEU A 183 -9.89 12.87 -2.59
CA LEU A 183 -10.23 12.16 -3.82
C LEU A 183 -11.59 12.61 -4.38
N LEU A 184 -12.61 12.76 -3.52
CA LEU A 184 -13.92 13.25 -3.92
C LEU A 184 -13.85 14.66 -4.51
N ILE A 185 -13.17 15.58 -3.84
CA ILE A 185 -12.94 16.96 -4.32
C ILE A 185 -12.24 16.92 -5.69
N GLY A 186 -11.19 16.12 -5.84
CA GLY A 186 -10.47 15.99 -7.11
C GLY A 186 -11.33 15.46 -8.24
N ARG A 187 -12.28 14.54 -7.96
CA ARG A 187 -13.25 14.07 -8.96
C ARG A 187 -14.29 15.13 -9.31
N ILE A 188 -14.78 15.91 -8.34
CA ILE A 188 -15.71 17.01 -8.59
C ILE A 188 -15.03 18.13 -9.40
N GLN A 189 -13.81 18.51 -9.05
CA GLN A 189 -13.02 19.50 -9.79
C GLN A 189 -12.78 19.06 -11.24
N PHE A 190 -12.47 17.79 -11.46
CA PHE A 190 -12.35 17.23 -12.81
C PHE A 190 -13.66 17.37 -13.60
N LEU A 191 -14.81 17.02 -13.00
CA LEU A 191 -16.10 17.18 -13.69
C LEU A 191 -16.41 18.66 -13.99
N VAL A 192 -16.19 19.57 -13.05
CA VAL A 192 -16.52 20.99 -13.22
C VAL A 192 -15.56 21.70 -14.18
N ASN A 193 -14.25 21.58 -13.97
CA ASN A 193 -13.27 22.37 -14.70
C ASN A 193 -12.91 21.74 -16.05
N ASP A 194 -12.67 20.43 -16.10
CA ASP A 194 -12.15 19.76 -17.29
C ASP A 194 -13.24 19.30 -18.25
N VAL A 195 -14.47 19.10 -17.75
CA VAL A 195 -15.61 18.66 -18.55
C VAL A 195 -16.56 19.83 -18.79
N PHE A 196 -17.19 20.39 -17.76
CA PHE A 196 -18.15 21.50 -17.96
C PHE A 196 -17.47 22.79 -18.46
N GLY A 197 -16.30 23.15 -17.93
CA GLY A 197 -15.56 24.36 -18.34
C GLY A 197 -14.91 24.30 -19.72
N LYS A 198 -14.86 23.13 -20.38
CA LYS A 198 -14.39 22.97 -21.77
C LYS A 198 -15.54 22.72 -22.77
N LEU A 199 -16.73 22.40 -22.29
CA LEU A 199 -17.93 22.14 -23.09
C LEU A 199 -18.78 23.41 -23.32
N PHE A 200 -18.71 24.37 -22.40
CA PHE A 200 -19.29 25.71 -22.50
C PHE A 200 -18.20 26.75 -22.62
#